data_AF-A0A1H3SNH0-F1
#
_entry.id   AF-A0A1H3SNH0-F1
#
_cell.length_a   1.000
_cell.length_b   1.000
_cell.length_c   1.000
_cell.angle_alpha   90.00
_cell.angle_beta   90.00
_cell.angle_gamma   90.00
#
_symmetry.space_group_name_H-M   'P 1'
#
loop_
_entity.id
_entity.type
_entity.pdbx_description
1 polymer ?
#
loop_
_entity_poly.entity_id
_entity_poly.type
_entity_poly.pdbx_seq_one_letter_code
_entity_poly.pdbx_strand_id
1 'polypeptide(L)'
;MDLKAMIEEKMPLTLGEIIEIADEKKIRFVDVVLAEAEIQTGKSKEEVLEEVLKEFDHNLHAIEVGLTTGSSLLLGTTGSELNNMEGFRLFQDEFVDKALVYTIAAQVGNHGVGLNPCAGTGDSCPYTGFIKAMFDTGYERERVAEIAAMILKIGAMFRVGKTTTGCNMEGYGAGSAAIAAAQVELLGGGPRDIERAMVIAISPTIGVPCTPRVMVPALCATHIGGAILNGTLSAGLAVKTNIEVNVPIDVMLAMAAEIHPVAAKALVPTVVEFMQPFFKTKEPVERLIAQAIKDEEKAHIDNTLVKAKEVAKKLAKGARPITNTLGEAVVGGSSQAVGSPTNTGRIAHYLAKGKIKKVKIELYPELFARRGINVPGVLMGAVYGASTADGKMYKEVMELVEKEGIQVEIIKDEEYQVQRVTIETDEGTFMVDALNRGGGRLVLRDATPSKEDAVQIANKLGIVLVEA
;
A
#
# COMPACT_ATOMS: atom_id res chain seq x y z
N MET A 1 26.04 25.34 -11.94
CA MET A 1 27.00 24.23 -11.83
C MET A 1 26.86 23.32 -13.04
N ASP A 2 27.93 22.73 -13.58
CA ASP A 2 27.82 21.71 -14.65
C ASP A 2 27.19 20.41 -14.09
N LEU A 3 26.51 19.61 -14.91
CA LEU A 3 25.80 18.39 -14.48
C LEU A 3 26.74 17.44 -13.73
N LYS A 4 27.94 17.22 -14.28
CA LYS A 4 28.96 16.36 -13.66
C LYS A 4 29.33 16.84 -12.26
N ALA A 5 29.57 18.13 -12.09
CA ALA A 5 29.92 18.71 -10.80
C ALA A 5 28.77 18.60 -9.78
N MET A 6 27.51 18.74 -10.22
CA MET A 6 26.34 18.52 -9.34
C MET A 6 26.24 17.08 -8.85
N ILE A 7 26.51 16.12 -9.74
CA ILE A 7 26.48 14.71 -9.41
C ILE A 7 27.65 14.37 -8.48
N GLU A 8 28.88 14.79 -8.78
CA GLU A 8 30.07 14.52 -7.96
C GLU A 8 29.98 15.08 -6.53
N GLU A 9 29.30 16.21 -6.32
CA GLU A 9 29.10 16.79 -4.98
C GLU A 9 28.19 15.95 -4.08
N LYS A 10 27.17 15.30 -4.67
CA LYS A 10 26.11 14.58 -3.94
C LYS A 10 26.24 13.05 -4.02
N MET A 11 27.16 12.52 -4.81
CA MET A 11 27.28 11.08 -5.04
C MET A 11 27.63 10.32 -3.74
N PRO A 12 27.00 9.15 -3.47
CA PRO A 12 25.95 8.49 -4.26
C PRO A 12 24.59 9.17 -4.13
N LEU A 13 23.89 9.34 -5.26
CA LEU A 13 22.63 10.08 -5.30
C LEU A 13 21.46 9.28 -4.74
N THR A 14 20.62 9.94 -3.93
CA THR A 14 19.27 9.46 -3.61
C THR A 14 18.32 9.59 -4.81
N LEU A 15 17.14 8.96 -4.75
CA LEU A 15 16.14 9.14 -5.81
C LEU A 15 15.65 10.60 -5.86
N GLY A 16 15.45 11.22 -4.70
CA GLY A 16 15.08 12.64 -4.58
C GLY A 16 16.12 13.56 -5.22
N GLU A 17 17.41 13.33 -4.99
CA GLU A 17 18.48 14.13 -5.58
C GLU A 17 18.53 14.00 -7.11
N ILE A 18 18.29 12.80 -7.66
CA ILE A 18 18.19 12.59 -9.11
C ILE A 18 17.03 13.41 -9.69
N ILE A 19 15.87 13.40 -9.02
CA ILE A 19 14.69 14.19 -9.42
C ILE A 19 14.99 15.67 -9.38
N GLU A 20 15.62 16.16 -8.30
CA GLU A 20 15.99 17.57 -8.15
C GLU A 20 16.95 18.03 -9.24
N ILE A 21 18.01 17.26 -9.50
CA ILE A 21 18.99 17.58 -10.54
C ILE A 21 18.31 17.59 -11.91
N ALA A 22 17.50 16.57 -12.22
CA ALA A 22 16.79 16.48 -13.50
C ALA A 22 15.81 17.65 -13.71
N ASP A 23 15.07 18.02 -12.65
CA ASP A 23 14.12 19.14 -12.69
C ASP A 23 14.82 20.51 -12.79
N GLU A 24 15.93 20.73 -12.06
CA GLU A 24 16.73 21.95 -12.17
C GLU A 24 17.33 22.10 -13.57
N LYS A 25 17.84 21.01 -14.13
CA LYS A 25 18.50 20.97 -15.45
C LYS A 25 17.55 20.86 -16.64
N LYS A 26 16.28 20.59 -16.40
CA LYS A 26 15.27 20.34 -17.44
C LYS A 26 15.69 19.22 -18.40
N ILE A 27 16.24 18.14 -17.82
CA ILE A 27 16.61 16.90 -18.50
C ILE A 27 15.79 15.73 -17.94
N ARG A 28 15.89 14.55 -18.57
CA ARG A 28 15.14 13.38 -18.13
C ARG A 28 15.78 12.80 -16.87
N PHE A 29 14.98 12.07 -16.10
CA PHE A 29 15.48 11.34 -14.93
C PHE A 29 16.59 10.36 -15.34
N VAL A 30 16.40 9.64 -16.47
CA VAL A 30 17.38 8.68 -16.98
C VAL A 30 18.72 9.33 -17.36
N ASP A 31 18.72 10.59 -17.81
CA ASP A 31 19.96 11.28 -18.19
C ASP A 31 20.87 11.46 -16.97
N VAL A 32 20.29 11.75 -15.80
CA VAL A 32 21.03 11.86 -14.54
C VAL A 32 21.49 10.49 -14.04
N VAL A 33 20.65 9.46 -14.17
CA VAL A 33 21.01 8.07 -13.82
C VAL A 33 22.21 7.58 -14.63
N LEU A 34 22.20 7.82 -15.94
CA LEU A 34 23.30 7.42 -16.83
C LEU A 34 24.57 8.23 -16.54
N ALA A 35 24.44 9.54 -16.32
CA ALA A 35 25.60 10.38 -15.97
C ALA A 35 26.23 9.95 -14.63
N GLU A 36 25.43 9.58 -13.62
CA GLU A 36 25.95 8.99 -12.38
C GLU A 36 26.71 7.68 -12.66
N ALA A 37 26.15 6.79 -13.49
CA ALA A 37 26.78 5.53 -13.85
C ALA A 37 28.10 5.70 -14.64
N GLU A 38 28.16 6.64 -15.59
CA GLU A 38 29.38 6.98 -16.33
C GLU A 38 30.49 7.46 -15.36
N ILE A 39 30.15 8.30 -14.39
CA ILE A 39 31.10 8.79 -13.39
C ILE A 39 31.57 7.65 -12.47
N GLN A 40 30.65 6.81 -12.00
CA GLN A 40 30.97 5.70 -11.08
C GLN A 40 31.84 4.61 -11.72
N THR A 41 31.61 4.33 -13.01
CA THR A 41 32.27 3.23 -13.71
C THR A 41 33.46 3.68 -14.56
N GLY A 42 33.54 4.96 -14.91
CA GLY A 42 34.50 5.50 -15.87
C GLY A 42 34.24 5.08 -17.32
N LYS A 43 33.07 4.49 -17.60
CA LYS A 43 32.66 4.00 -18.92
C LYS A 43 31.87 5.06 -19.68
N SER A 44 31.83 4.92 -21.01
CA SER A 44 30.93 5.71 -21.87
C SER A 44 29.47 5.32 -21.67
N LYS A 45 28.55 6.24 -22.00
CA LYS A 45 27.10 5.97 -22.04
C LYS A 45 26.77 4.69 -22.82
N GLU A 46 27.39 4.48 -23.98
CA GLU A 46 27.12 3.30 -24.82
C GLU A 46 27.51 1.99 -24.12
N GLU A 47 28.69 1.97 -23.48
CA GLU A 47 29.14 0.82 -22.68
C GLU A 47 28.22 0.57 -21.47
N VAL A 48 27.79 1.63 -20.78
CA VAL A 48 26.84 1.53 -19.67
C VAL A 48 25.51 0.93 -20.13
N LEU A 49 24.96 1.39 -21.25
CA LEU A 49 23.70 0.88 -21.79
C LEU A 49 23.80 -0.58 -22.23
N GLU A 50 24.94 -0.99 -22.80
CA GLU A 50 25.19 -2.38 -23.14
C GLU A 50 25.23 -3.27 -21.90
N GLU A 51 25.96 -2.86 -20.86
CA GLU A 51 26.06 -3.61 -19.60
C GLU A 51 24.73 -3.68 -18.86
N VAL A 52 23.96 -2.59 -18.84
CA VAL A 52 22.61 -2.57 -18.26
C VAL A 52 21.72 -3.63 -18.90
N LEU A 53 21.74 -3.77 -20.24
CA LEU A 53 20.93 -4.79 -20.90
C LEU A 53 21.44 -6.20 -20.64
N LYS A 54 22.75 -6.38 -20.52
CA LYS A 54 23.38 -7.67 -20.19
C LYS A 54 22.94 -8.20 -18.83
N GLU A 55 22.66 -7.33 -17.85
CA GLU A 55 22.09 -7.74 -16.55
C GLU A 55 20.76 -8.50 -16.68
N PHE A 56 20.01 -8.29 -17.79
CA PHE A 56 18.74 -8.96 -18.05
C PHE A 56 18.88 -10.27 -18.84
N ASP A 57 20.03 -10.61 -19.42
CA ASP A 57 20.18 -11.76 -20.34
C ASP A 57 19.70 -13.08 -19.72
N HIS A 58 20.15 -13.39 -18.49
CA HIS A 58 19.73 -14.60 -17.78
C HIS A 58 18.23 -14.59 -17.48
N ASN A 59 17.70 -13.44 -17.08
CA ASN A 59 16.29 -13.33 -16.71
C ASN A 59 15.37 -13.42 -17.94
N LEU A 60 15.80 -12.89 -19.09
CA LEU A 60 15.12 -13.06 -20.37
C LEU A 60 15.12 -14.54 -20.79
N HIS A 61 16.24 -15.25 -20.61
CA HIS A 61 16.25 -16.70 -20.80
C HIS A 61 15.26 -17.44 -19.89
N ALA A 62 15.16 -17.03 -18.62
CA ALA A 62 14.17 -17.60 -17.69
C ALA A 62 12.73 -17.36 -18.15
N ILE A 63 12.41 -16.20 -18.75
CA ILE A 63 11.10 -15.96 -19.38
C ILE A 63 10.85 -16.96 -20.51
N GLU A 64 11.81 -17.15 -21.41
CA GLU A 64 11.66 -18.11 -22.52
C GLU A 64 11.40 -19.54 -22.02
N VAL A 65 12.11 -19.96 -20.97
CA VAL A 65 11.83 -21.22 -20.28
C VAL A 65 10.39 -21.22 -19.74
N GLY A 66 9.99 -20.18 -19.01
CA GLY A 66 8.65 -20.08 -18.42
C GLY A 66 7.50 -20.04 -19.43
N LEU A 67 7.73 -19.52 -20.64
CA LEU A 67 6.76 -19.48 -21.73
C LEU A 67 6.63 -20.81 -22.49
N THR A 68 7.60 -21.71 -22.36
CA THR A 68 7.70 -22.91 -23.21
C THR A 68 7.70 -24.20 -22.41
N THR A 69 8.83 -24.53 -21.78
CA THR A 69 9.13 -25.86 -21.21
C THR A 69 9.13 -25.86 -19.68
N GLY A 70 9.14 -24.68 -19.07
CA GLY A 70 9.22 -24.49 -17.63
C GLY A 70 7.97 -24.95 -16.90
N SER A 71 8.17 -25.41 -15.67
CA SER A 71 7.08 -25.73 -14.75
C SER A 71 7.46 -25.30 -13.34
N SER A 72 6.48 -24.76 -12.64
CA SER A 72 6.62 -24.21 -11.31
C SER A 72 5.92 -25.08 -10.29
N LEU A 73 6.58 -25.32 -9.14
CA LEU A 73 5.92 -25.98 -8.01
C LEU A 73 4.61 -25.27 -7.62
N LEU A 74 4.55 -23.95 -7.72
CA LEU A 74 3.43 -23.13 -7.24
C LEU A 74 2.48 -22.64 -8.33
N LEU A 75 3.00 -22.49 -9.56
CA LEU A 75 2.27 -21.93 -10.71
C LEU A 75 2.09 -22.94 -11.85
N GLY A 76 2.58 -24.17 -11.72
CA GLY A 76 2.52 -25.16 -12.81
C GLY A 76 3.08 -24.60 -14.11
N THR A 77 2.33 -24.77 -15.19
CA THR A 77 2.65 -24.34 -16.56
C THR A 77 1.96 -23.03 -16.96
N THR A 78 1.50 -22.21 -16.00
CA THR A 78 0.70 -21.01 -16.30
C THR A 78 1.36 -20.05 -17.31
N GLY A 79 2.70 -19.95 -17.34
CA GLY A 79 3.41 -19.13 -18.33
C GLY A 79 3.15 -19.58 -19.77
N SER A 80 3.26 -20.88 -20.05
CA SER A 80 2.99 -21.44 -21.38
C SER A 80 1.50 -21.51 -21.71
N GLU A 81 0.64 -21.75 -20.72
CA GLU A 81 -0.82 -21.65 -20.87
C GLU A 81 -1.23 -20.26 -21.37
N LEU A 82 -0.72 -19.20 -20.74
CA LEU A 82 -0.96 -17.82 -21.16
C LEU A 82 -0.37 -17.52 -22.55
N ASN A 83 0.81 -18.05 -22.85
CA ASN A 83 1.47 -17.84 -24.15
C ASN A 83 0.68 -18.46 -25.32
N ASN A 84 -0.06 -19.54 -25.07
CA ASN A 84 -0.83 -20.26 -26.09
C ASN A 84 -2.28 -19.76 -26.24
N MET A 85 -2.71 -18.77 -25.45
CA MET A 85 -4.04 -18.18 -25.59
C MET A 85 -4.09 -17.22 -26.78
N GLU A 86 -5.17 -17.27 -27.55
CA GLU A 86 -5.45 -16.31 -28.62
C GLU A 86 -6.13 -15.05 -28.08
N GLY A 87 -5.78 -13.88 -28.61
CA GLY A 87 -6.34 -12.60 -28.20
C GLY A 87 -5.74 -12.07 -26.88
N PHE A 88 -6.53 -11.26 -26.17
CA PHE A 88 -6.12 -10.71 -24.87
C PHE A 88 -6.07 -11.81 -23.81
N ARG A 89 -5.00 -11.85 -23.00
CA ARG A 89 -4.74 -12.95 -22.06
C ARG A 89 -5.21 -12.62 -20.65
N LEU A 90 -4.71 -11.53 -20.09
CA LEU A 90 -5.01 -11.03 -18.75
C LEU A 90 -5.58 -9.61 -18.77
N PHE A 91 -5.22 -8.80 -19.77
CA PHE A 91 -5.62 -7.40 -19.87
C PHE A 91 -5.82 -6.96 -21.34
N GLN A 92 -6.64 -5.92 -21.56
CA GLN A 92 -6.94 -5.45 -22.93
C GLN A 92 -5.87 -4.52 -23.53
N ASP A 93 -5.09 -3.84 -22.71
CA ASP A 93 -3.94 -3.07 -23.20
C ASP A 93 -2.81 -4.03 -23.58
N GLU A 94 -2.39 -4.03 -24.85
CA GLU A 94 -1.44 -5.02 -25.38
C GLU A 94 -0.10 -5.01 -24.65
N PHE A 95 0.43 -3.82 -24.36
CA PHE A 95 1.73 -3.68 -23.70
C PHE A 95 1.67 -4.17 -22.25
N VAL A 96 0.64 -3.74 -21.51
CA VAL A 96 0.40 -4.19 -20.12
C VAL A 96 0.15 -5.70 -20.08
N ASP A 97 -0.62 -6.23 -21.03
CA ASP A 97 -0.92 -7.67 -21.13
C ASP A 97 0.36 -8.49 -21.37
N LYS A 98 1.22 -8.07 -22.32
CA LYS A 98 2.54 -8.68 -22.54
C LYS A 98 3.40 -8.62 -21.28
N ALA A 99 3.50 -7.46 -20.64
CA ALA A 99 4.29 -7.30 -19.42
C ALA A 99 3.80 -8.22 -18.30
N LEU A 100 2.49 -8.37 -18.11
CA LEU A 100 1.89 -9.29 -17.13
C LEU A 100 2.22 -10.74 -17.44
N VAL A 101 2.04 -11.19 -18.67
CA VAL A 101 2.33 -12.58 -19.07
C VAL A 101 3.80 -12.90 -18.90
N TYR A 102 4.69 -12.01 -19.33
CA TYR A 102 6.13 -12.21 -19.19
C TYR A 102 6.59 -12.13 -17.73
N THR A 103 5.92 -11.35 -16.88
CA THR A 103 6.16 -11.36 -15.42
C THR A 103 5.81 -12.71 -14.80
N ILE A 104 4.68 -13.31 -15.18
CA ILE A 104 4.28 -14.64 -14.70
C ILE A 104 5.23 -15.72 -15.25
N ALA A 105 5.60 -15.63 -16.53
CA ALA A 105 6.57 -16.53 -17.13
C ALA A 105 7.93 -16.45 -16.45
N ALA A 106 8.43 -15.26 -16.10
CA ALA A 106 9.66 -15.08 -15.34
C ALA A 106 9.61 -15.84 -14.00
N GLN A 107 8.49 -15.80 -13.28
CA GLN A 107 8.32 -16.55 -12.03
C GLN A 107 8.25 -18.06 -12.24
N VAL A 108 7.68 -18.53 -13.36
CA VAL A 108 7.72 -19.95 -13.73
C VAL A 108 9.16 -20.37 -14.04
N GLY A 109 9.86 -19.58 -14.84
CA GLY A 109 11.27 -19.76 -15.17
C GLY A 109 12.18 -19.77 -13.95
N ASN A 110 11.93 -18.88 -12.97
CA ASN A 110 12.64 -18.82 -11.70
C ASN A 110 12.66 -20.19 -10.98
N HIS A 111 11.55 -20.92 -10.99
CA HIS A 111 11.48 -22.24 -10.36
C HIS A 111 12.19 -23.35 -11.14
N GLY A 112 12.53 -23.12 -12.41
CA GLY A 112 13.28 -24.04 -13.26
C GLY A 112 14.77 -23.73 -13.34
N VAL A 113 15.12 -22.50 -13.66
CA VAL A 113 16.50 -22.05 -13.97
C VAL A 113 16.99 -20.89 -13.09
N GLY A 114 16.16 -20.41 -12.16
CA GLY A 114 16.48 -19.26 -11.31
C GLY A 114 16.40 -17.91 -12.03
N LEU A 115 16.49 -16.83 -11.27
CA LEU A 115 16.64 -15.46 -11.75
C LEU A 115 17.84 -14.81 -11.08
N ASN A 116 18.52 -13.92 -11.78
CA ASN A 116 19.46 -12.97 -11.20
C ASN A 116 18.64 -11.94 -10.39
N PRO A 117 18.81 -11.90 -9.05
CA PRO A 117 18.01 -11.05 -8.20
C PRO A 117 18.56 -9.63 -8.11
N CYS A 118 17.67 -8.63 -8.11
CA CYS A 118 18.03 -7.28 -7.67
C CYS A 118 17.87 -7.17 -6.14
N ALA A 119 16.67 -6.84 -5.61
CA ALA A 119 16.35 -6.97 -4.19
C ALA A 119 15.95 -8.40 -3.81
N GLY A 120 15.49 -9.19 -4.78
CA GLY A 120 15.24 -10.62 -4.68
C GLY A 120 14.84 -11.19 -6.03
N THR A 121 14.14 -12.32 -6.04
CA THR A 121 13.68 -12.88 -7.33
C THR A 121 12.29 -12.35 -7.71
N GLY A 122 11.51 -11.88 -6.73
CA GLY A 122 10.16 -11.38 -6.95
C GLY A 122 10.10 -10.05 -7.70
N ASP A 123 11.07 -9.16 -7.53
CA ASP A 123 11.17 -7.86 -8.24
C ASP A 123 11.78 -8.01 -9.63
N SER A 124 12.70 -8.96 -9.78
CA SER A 124 13.28 -9.33 -11.08
C SER A 124 12.22 -9.83 -12.08
N CYS A 125 11.10 -10.40 -11.59
CA CYS A 125 9.98 -10.83 -12.43
C CYS A 125 9.31 -9.65 -13.17
N PRO A 126 8.73 -8.63 -12.50
CA PRO A 126 8.10 -7.50 -13.18
C PRO A 126 9.10 -6.67 -13.98
N TYR A 127 10.35 -6.52 -13.51
CA TYR A 127 11.38 -5.80 -14.27
C TYR A 127 11.63 -6.45 -15.62
N THR A 128 11.95 -7.74 -15.62
CA THR A 128 12.27 -8.47 -16.84
C THR A 128 11.05 -8.64 -17.73
N GLY A 129 9.87 -8.87 -17.14
CA GLY A 129 8.60 -8.94 -17.87
C GLY A 129 8.30 -7.66 -18.64
N PHE A 130 8.52 -6.51 -18.02
CA PHE A 130 8.37 -5.20 -18.66
C PHE A 130 9.40 -4.98 -19.78
N ILE A 131 10.67 -5.27 -19.54
CA ILE A 131 11.74 -5.15 -20.55
C ILE A 131 11.48 -6.04 -21.76
N LYS A 132 11.06 -7.29 -21.55
CA LYS A 132 10.68 -8.21 -22.63
C LYS A 132 9.47 -7.69 -23.40
N ALA A 133 8.48 -7.12 -22.71
CA ALA A 133 7.32 -6.51 -23.36
C ALA A 133 7.71 -5.31 -24.23
N MET A 134 8.68 -4.50 -23.80
CA MET A 134 9.20 -3.39 -24.62
C MET A 134 9.85 -3.90 -25.91
N PHE A 135 10.72 -4.91 -25.84
CA PHE A 135 11.29 -5.52 -27.04
C PHE A 135 10.20 -6.04 -28.00
N ASP A 136 9.22 -6.78 -27.47
CA ASP A 136 8.17 -7.42 -28.29
C ASP A 136 7.06 -6.46 -28.77
N THR A 137 7.08 -5.21 -28.34
CA THR A 137 6.22 -4.13 -28.84
C THR A 137 6.97 -3.16 -29.77
N GLY A 138 8.25 -3.45 -30.08
CA GLY A 138 9.01 -2.73 -31.09
C GLY A 138 9.71 -1.46 -30.60
N TYR A 139 9.93 -1.30 -29.29
CA TYR A 139 10.77 -0.22 -28.80
C TYR A 139 12.23 -0.39 -29.24
N GLU A 140 12.87 0.71 -29.64
CA GLU A 140 14.27 0.73 -30.00
C GLU A 140 15.17 0.28 -28.85
N ARG A 141 16.23 -0.48 -29.17
CA ARG A 141 17.11 -1.09 -28.17
C ARG A 141 17.71 -0.08 -27.18
N GLU A 142 18.11 1.09 -27.67
CA GLU A 142 18.63 2.17 -26.81
C GLU A 142 17.57 2.63 -25.80
N ARG A 143 16.31 2.80 -26.23
CA ARG A 143 15.22 3.19 -25.33
C ARG A 143 14.92 2.11 -24.30
N VAL A 144 15.00 0.83 -24.67
CA VAL A 144 14.88 -0.28 -23.73
C VAL A 144 16.02 -0.24 -22.70
N ALA A 145 17.26 0.03 -23.12
CA ALA A 145 18.42 0.16 -22.23
C ALA A 145 18.26 1.33 -21.24
N GLU A 146 17.78 2.48 -21.71
CA GLU A 146 17.48 3.64 -20.85
C GLU A 146 16.48 3.29 -19.75
N ILE A 147 15.35 2.67 -20.12
CA ILE A 147 14.34 2.25 -19.14
C ILE A 147 14.87 1.17 -18.19
N ALA A 148 15.65 0.22 -18.72
CA ALA A 148 16.33 -0.78 -17.90
C ALA A 148 17.26 -0.14 -16.86
N ALA A 149 18.02 0.90 -17.24
CA ALA A 149 18.91 1.61 -16.32
C ALA A 149 18.14 2.27 -15.17
N MET A 150 17.00 2.90 -15.47
CA MET A 150 16.11 3.46 -14.45
C MET A 150 15.58 2.40 -13.48
N ILE A 151 15.09 1.28 -14.04
CA ILE A 151 14.56 0.16 -13.25
C ILE A 151 15.65 -0.39 -12.31
N LEU A 152 16.86 -0.58 -12.81
CA LEU A 152 17.99 -1.06 -12.01
C LEU A 152 18.41 -0.06 -10.94
N LYS A 153 18.48 1.24 -11.22
CA LYS A 153 18.81 2.26 -10.22
C LYS A 153 17.77 2.30 -9.09
N ILE A 154 16.48 2.27 -9.42
CA ILE A 154 15.41 2.23 -8.41
C ILE A 154 15.49 0.91 -7.63
N GLY A 155 15.60 -0.22 -8.33
CA GLY A 155 15.72 -1.55 -7.71
C GLY A 155 16.91 -1.66 -6.76
N ALA A 156 18.06 -1.06 -7.09
CA ALA A 156 19.25 -1.05 -6.25
C ALA A 156 19.00 -0.39 -4.88
N MET A 157 18.17 0.66 -4.82
CA MET A 157 17.79 1.29 -3.55
C MET A 157 16.96 0.33 -2.68
N PHE A 158 16.01 -0.39 -3.28
CA PHE A 158 15.22 -1.41 -2.59
C PHE A 158 16.07 -2.60 -2.15
N ARG A 159 17.06 -3.01 -2.96
CA ARG A 159 18.00 -4.09 -2.63
C ARG A 159 18.73 -3.80 -1.32
N VAL A 160 19.18 -2.57 -1.12
CA VAL A 160 19.87 -2.17 0.11
C VAL A 160 18.88 -2.07 1.29
N GLY A 161 17.67 -1.54 1.07
CA GLY A 161 16.67 -1.41 2.13
C GLY A 161 16.03 -2.73 2.57
N LYS A 162 16.09 -3.79 1.75
CA LYS A 162 15.54 -5.10 2.06
C LYS A 162 16.44 -5.87 3.04
N THR A 163 16.12 -5.81 4.32
CA THR A 163 16.88 -6.45 5.40
C THR A 163 16.22 -7.71 5.98
N THR A 164 14.97 -8.01 5.58
CA THR A 164 14.18 -9.14 6.10
C THR A 164 13.28 -9.73 5.00
N THR A 165 12.22 -10.45 5.37
CA THR A 165 11.25 -10.99 4.43
C THR A 165 10.07 -10.02 4.26
N GLY A 166 9.82 -9.59 3.03
CA GLY A 166 8.75 -8.64 2.75
C GLY A 166 8.65 -8.31 1.27
N CYS A 167 7.45 -8.41 0.71
CA CYS A 167 7.20 -8.08 -0.69
C CYS A 167 7.15 -6.55 -0.89
N ASN A 168 6.97 -5.80 0.20
CA ASN A 168 7.07 -4.35 0.28
C ASN A 168 8.42 -3.79 -0.18
N MET A 169 9.52 -4.54 0.02
CA MET A 169 10.87 -4.16 -0.43
C MET A 169 11.40 -5.07 -1.56
N GLU A 170 10.51 -5.81 -2.22
CA GLU A 170 10.85 -6.73 -3.31
C GLU A 170 9.74 -6.68 -4.38
N GLY A 171 9.08 -7.82 -4.67
CA GLY A 171 8.30 -8.00 -5.89
C GLY A 171 7.15 -7.03 -6.07
N TYR A 172 6.49 -6.62 -4.98
CA TYR A 172 5.37 -5.69 -5.09
C TYR A 172 5.81 -4.23 -4.94
N GLY A 173 6.58 -3.89 -3.91
CA GLY A 173 6.99 -2.49 -3.70
C GLY A 173 8.07 -2.01 -4.65
N ALA A 174 9.19 -2.73 -4.74
CA ALA A 174 10.28 -2.37 -5.66
C ALA A 174 9.80 -2.48 -7.12
N GLY A 175 9.07 -3.56 -7.42
CA GLY A 175 8.33 -3.74 -8.67
C GLY A 175 7.47 -2.52 -9.02
N SER A 176 6.53 -2.14 -8.15
CA SER A 176 5.59 -1.06 -8.44
C SER A 176 6.30 0.28 -8.65
N ALA A 177 7.31 0.59 -7.83
CA ALA A 177 8.05 1.85 -7.93
C ALA A 177 8.82 1.96 -9.25
N ALA A 178 9.57 0.92 -9.63
CA ALA A 178 10.34 0.91 -10.86
C ALA A 178 9.44 0.99 -12.10
N ILE A 179 8.34 0.23 -12.12
CA ILE A 179 7.38 0.26 -13.24
C ILE A 179 6.65 1.59 -13.31
N ALA A 180 6.33 2.23 -12.17
CA ALA A 180 5.76 3.57 -12.16
C ALA A 180 6.69 4.58 -12.84
N ALA A 181 7.98 4.60 -12.47
CA ALA A 181 8.96 5.50 -13.07
C ALA A 181 9.14 5.23 -14.58
N ALA A 182 9.27 3.96 -14.97
CA ALA A 182 9.37 3.55 -16.36
C ALA A 182 8.15 4.00 -17.18
N GLN A 183 6.93 3.79 -16.64
CA GLN A 183 5.70 4.18 -17.33
C GLN A 183 5.52 5.70 -17.44
N VAL A 184 5.94 6.48 -16.44
CA VAL A 184 5.93 7.95 -16.57
C VAL A 184 6.79 8.40 -17.76
N GLU A 185 7.98 7.81 -17.91
CA GLU A 185 8.88 8.08 -19.04
C GLU A 185 8.28 7.67 -20.38
N LEU A 186 7.58 6.52 -20.45
CA LEU A 186 6.87 6.11 -21.68
C LEU A 186 5.68 7.02 -22.00
N LEU A 187 5.04 7.61 -20.98
CA LEU A 187 3.95 8.57 -21.12
C LEU A 187 4.44 10.01 -21.41
N GLY A 188 5.76 10.26 -21.41
CA GLY A 188 6.36 11.57 -21.62
C GLY A 188 6.21 12.54 -20.44
N GLY A 189 6.04 12.03 -19.21
CA GLY A 189 6.01 12.85 -18.00
C GLY A 189 7.40 13.34 -17.56
N GLY A 190 7.41 14.34 -16.68
CA GLY A 190 8.66 14.93 -16.19
C GLY A 190 9.22 14.28 -14.91
N PRO A 191 10.39 14.73 -14.41
CA PRO A 191 11.00 14.20 -13.17
C PRO A 191 10.07 14.27 -11.94
N ARG A 192 9.26 15.33 -11.83
CA ARG A 192 8.28 15.46 -10.74
C ARG A 192 7.11 14.49 -10.87
N ASP A 193 6.73 14.10 -12.08
CA ASP A 193 5.72 13.05 -12.27
C ASP A 193 6.27 11.68 -11.88
N ILE A 194 7.56 11.42 -12.15
CA ILE A 194 8.26 10.20 -11.71
C ILE A 194 8.25 10.12 -10.17
N GLU A 195 8.59 11.22 -9.49
CA GLU A 195 8.52 11.31 -8.03
C GLU A 195 7.13 10.96 -7.50
N ARG A 196 6.10 11.68 -7.99
CA ARG A 196 4.71 11.49 -7.58
C ARG A 196 4.24 10.06 -7.84
N ALA A 197 4.56 9.50 -9.01
CA ALA A 197 4.17 8.15 -9.38
C ALA A 197 4.82 7.08 -8.50
N MET A 198 6.12 7.19 -8.21
CA MET A 198 6.79 6.26 -7.30
C MET A 198 6.19 6.31 -5.89
N VAL A 199 5.90 7.51 -5.38
CA VAL A 199 5.27 7.68 -4.05
C VAL A 199 3.89 7.02 -4.02
N ILE A 200 3.04 7.28 -5.02
CA ILE A 200 1.72 6.62 -5.11
C ILE A 200 1.88 5.10 -5.19
N ALA A 201 2.85 4.61 -5.97
CA ALA A 201 3.09 3.19 -6.20
C ALA A 201 3.56 2.44 -4.95
N ILE A 202 4.38 3.06 -4.09
CA ILE A 202 4.88 2.45 -2.84
C ILE A 202 3.78 2.42 -1.76
N SER A 203 2.85 3.38 -1.77
CA SER A 203 1.82 3.52 -0.72
C SER A 203 1.06 2.24 -0.37
N PRO A 204 0.50 1.47 -1.33
CA PRO A 204 -0.22 0.24 -1.01
C PRO A 204 0.69 -0.93 -0.62
N THR A 205 2.01 -0.79 -0.69
CA THR A 205 2.96 -1.92 -0.54
C THR A 205 3.64 -1.96 0.83
N ILE A 206 3.66 -0.85 1.59
CA ILE A 206 4.50 -0.62 2.79
C ILE A 206 4.55 -1.77 3.80
N GLY A 207 3.44 -2.49 4.03
CA GLY A 207 3.34 -3.55 5.04
C GLY A 207 3.12 -4.96 4.47
N VAL A 208 3.46 -5.21 3.21
CA VAL A 208 3.13 -6.49 2.57
C VAL A 208 4.19 -7.57 2.86
N PRO A 209 3.87 -8.64 3.62
CA PRO A 209 4.83 -9.71 3.93
C PRO A 209 5.10 -10.59 2.71
N CYS A 210 6.30 -11.19 2.64
CA CYS A 210 6.69 -12.09 1.55
C CYS A 210 6.43 -13.57 1.90
N THR A 211 6.99 -14.04 3.01
CA THR A 211 7.17 -15.46 3.34
C THR A 211 6.16 -15.90 4.38
N PRO A 212 4.99 -16.42 3.95
CA PRO A 212 4.89 -17.83 3.54
C PRO A 212 4.00 -18.07 2.31
N ARG A 213 3.48 -17.01 1.69
CA ARG A 213 2.59 -17.12 0.52
C ARG A 213 3.31 -17.71 -0.69
N VAL A 214 4.63 -17.53 -0.76
CA VAL A 214 5.52 -18.19 -1.73
C VAL A 214 5.63 -19.71 -1.54
N MET A 215 4.91 -20.31 -0.60
CA MET A 215 4.77 -21.77 -0.48
C MET A 215 3.36 -22.27 -0.77
N VAL A 216 2.41 -21.33 -0.91
CA VAL A 216 1.03 -21.61 -1.30
C VAL A 216 0.89 -21.38 -2.80
N PRO A 217 0.26 -22.29 -3.55
CA PRO A 217 0.05 -22.10 -4.98
C PRO A 217 -0.60 -20.76 -5.34
N ALA A 218 -0.20 -20.17 -6.47
CA ALA A 218 -0.72 -18.93 -7.05
C ALA A 218 -0.58 -17.61 -6.26
N LEU A 219 -0.34 -17.60 -4.94
CA LEU A 219 -0.45 -16.36 -4.16
C LEU A 219 0.61 -15.29 -4.46
N CYS A 220 1.74 -15.65 -5.09
CA CYS A 220 2.73 -14.67 -5.54
C CYS A 220 2.31 -13.95 -6.84
N ALA A 221 1.48 -14.57 -7.67
CA ALA A 221 1.18 -14.09 -9.03
C ALA A 221 0.59 -12.67 -9.05
N THR A 222 -0.32 -12.36 -8.12
CA THR A 222 -0.94 -11.02 -8.04
C THR A 222 -0.07 -9.98 -7.34
N HIS A 223 0.99 -10.37 -6.63
CA HIS A 223 1.95 -9.41 -6.10
C HIS A 223 2.86 -8.89 -7.22
N ILE A 224 3.45 -9.80 -7.99
CA ILE A 224 4.34 -9.44 -9.10
C ILE A 224 3.57 -8.88 -10.30
N GLY A 225 2.42 -9.45 -10.66
CA GLY A 225 1.54 -8.88 -11.68
C GLY A 225 0.87 -7.58 -11.21
N GLY A 226 0.54 -7.50 -9.91
CA GLY A 226 0.06 -6.28 -9.29
C GLY A 226 1.08 -5.15 -9.35
N ALA A 227 2.38 -5.43 -9.37
CA ALA A 227 3.40 -4.40 -9.58
C ALA A 227 3.28 -3.72 -10.95
N ILE A 228 3.02 -4.48 -12.02
CA ILE A 228 2.77 -3.92 -13.36
C ILE A 228 1.54 -3.01 -13.34
N LEU A 229 0.43 -3.48 -12.78
CA LEU A 229 -0.84 -2.74 -12.74
C LEU A 229 -0.77 -1.51 -11.85
N ASN A 230 -0.23 -1.64 -10.64
CA ASN A 230 -0.09 -0.57 -9.67
C ASN A 230 0.89 0.50 -10.16
N GLY A 231 2.02 0.10 -10.75
CA GLY A 231 2.96 1.03 -11.37
C GLY A 231 2.32 1.81 -12.53
N THR A 232 1.62 1.10 -13.44
CA THR A 232 0.93 1.72 -14.58
C THR A 232 -0.17 2.68 -14.14
N LEU A 233 -0.99 2.31 -13.15
CA LEU A 233 -2.01 3.19 -12.57
C LEU A 233 -1.38 4.43 -11.94
N SER A 234 -0.31 4.25 -11.16
CA SER A 234 0.37 5.36 -10.46
C SER A 234 0.97 6.36 -11.45
N ALA A 235 1.59 5.87 -12.54
CA ALA A 235 2.10 6.71 -13.62
C ALA A 235 0.97 7.49 -14.31
N GLY A 236 -0.14 6.82 -14.63
CA GLY A 236 -1.31 7.47 -15.22
C GLY A 236 -1.89 8.58 -14.34
N LEU A 237 -2.02 8.33 -13.03
CA LEU A 237 -2.49 9.34 -12.07
C LEU A 237 -1.54 10.54 -12.00
N ALA A 238 -0.23 10.31 -11.94
CA ALA A 238 0.75 11.38 -11.88
C ALA A 238 0.74 12.24 -13.15
N VAL A 239 0.79 11.62 -14.34
CA VAL A 239 0.92 12.33 -15.62
C VAL A 239 -0.39 12.97 -16.09
N LYS A 240 -1.55 12.33 -15.84
CA LYS A 240 -2.84 12.77 -16.42
C LYS A 240 -3.67 13.63 -15.48
N THR A 241 -3.25 13.81 -14.24
CA THR A 241 -4.04 14.54 -13.24
C THR A 241 -3.20 15.47 -12.39
N ASN A 242 -3.87 16.45 -11.78
CA ASN A 242 -3.28 17.35 -10.79
C ASN A 242 -3.38 16.78 -9.36
N ILE A 243 -3.41 15.45 -9.20
CA ILE A 243 -3.44 14.84 -7.86
C ILE A 243 -2.23 15.33 -7.05
N GLU A 244 -2.51 16.00 -5.93
CA GLU A 244 -1.44 16.52 -5.08
C GLU A 244 -0.74 15.36 -4.37
N VAL A 245 0.58 15.30 -4.50
CA VAL A 245 1.45 14.39 -3.75
C VAL A 245 2.62 15.24 -3.28
N ASN A 246 2.65 15.52 -1.99
CA ASN A 246 3.63 16.41 -1.35
C ASN A 246 4.67 15.64 -0.51
N VAL A 247 4.61 14.32 -0.50
CA VAL A 247 5.58 13.46 0.18
C VAL A 247 6.77 13.25 -0.76
N PRO A 248 8.00 13.65 -0.38
CA PRO A 248 9.19 13.37 -1.18
C PRO A 248 9.44 11.87 -1.29
N ILE A 249 9.99 11.41 -2.42
CA ILE A 249 10.26 9.98 -2.62
C ILE A 249 11.20 9.41 -1.54
N ASP A 250 12.20 10.17 -1.10
CA ASP A 250 13.16 9.68 -0.11
C ASP A 250 12.50 9.43 1.25
N VAL A 251 11.51 10.26 1.63
CA VAL A 251 10.70 10.04 2.83
C VAL A 251 9.88 8.75 2.69
N MET A 252 9.28 8.55 1.52
CA MET A 252 8.46 7.36 1.26
C MET A 252 9.29 6.07 1.27
N LEU A 253 10.46 6.08 0.64
CA LEU A 253 11.37 4.95 0.59
C LEU A 253 11.97 4.64 1.96
N ALA A 254 12.39 5.66 2.72
CA ALA A 254 12.89 5.49 4.07
C ALA A 254 11.82 4.88 4.98
N MET A 255 10.58 5.38 4.92
CA MET A 255 9.46 4.80 5.67
C MET A 255 9.22 3.32 5.28
N ALA A 256 9.27 2.98 3.99
CA ALA A 256 9.09 1.60 3.55
C ALA A 256 10.21 0.67 4.08
N ALA A 257 11.46 1.15 4.09
CA ALA A 257 12.61 0.41 4.61
C ALA A 257 12.54 0.23 6.14
N GLU A 258 12.14 1.25 6.90
CA GLU A 258 12.00 1.17 8.37
C GLU A 258 10.84 0.24 8.80
N ILE A 259 9.72 0.26 8.05
CA ILE A 259 8.58 -0.61 8.34
C ILE A 259 8.88 -2.07 7.98
N HIS A 260 9.77 -2.33 7.02
CA HIS A 260 10.08 -3.66 6.54
C HIS A 260 10.41 -4.68 7.67
N PRO A 261 11.40 -4.46 8.56
CA PRO A 261 11.67 -5.39 9.67
C PRO A 261 10.55 -5.44 10.71
N VAL A 262 9.82 -4.34 10.91
CA VAL A 262 8.68 -4.28 11.85
C VAL A 262 7.53 -5.18 11.35
N ALA A 263 7.19 -5.05 10.07
CA ALA A 263 6.15 -5.84 9.41
C ALA A 263 6.52 -7.33 9.38
N ALA A 264 7.79 -7.66 9.12
CA ALA A 264 8.27 -9.04 9.18
C ALA A 264 8.02 -9.66 10.56
N LYS A 265 8.36 -8.95 11.64
CA LYS A 265 8.14 -9.44 13.01
C LYS A 265 6.66 -9.52 13.39
N ALA A 266 5.85 -8.55 12.98
CA ALA A 266 4.47 -8.42 13.42
C ALA A 266 3.46 -9.24 12.60
N LEU A 267 3.68 -9.39 11.29
CA LEU A 267 2.70 -9.99 10.37
C LEU A 267 3.04 -11.44 10.02
N VAL A 268 4.32 -11.75 9.80
CA VAL A 268 4.72 -13.07 9.29
C VAL A 268 4.24 -14.23 10.16
N PRO A 269 4.37 -14.22 11.51
CA PRO A 269 3.95 -15.34 12.34
C PRO A 269 2.46 -15.70 12.15
N THR A 270 1.58 -14.69 12.14
CA THR A 270 0.15 -14.92 11.92
C THR A 270 -0.12 -15.41 10.50
N VAL A 271 0.58 -14.88 9.49
CA VAL A 271 0.42 -15.37 8.12
C VAL A 271 0.90 -16.82 8.00
N VAL A 272 2.01 -17.20 8.63
CA VAL A 272 2.49 -18.60 8.67
C VAL A 272 1.43 -19.50 9.27
N GLU A 273 0.90 -19.15 10.46
CA GLU A 273 -0.11 -19.94 11.16
C GLU A 273 -1.25 -20.32 10.20
N PHE A 274 -1.87 -19.34 9.52
CA PHE A 274 -3.01 -19.61 8.66
C PHE A 274 -2.66 -20.26 7.31
N MET A 275 -1.43 -20.09 6.80
CA MET A 275 -1.05 -20.56 5.47
C MET A 275 -0.30 -21.89 5.47
N GLN A 276 0.37 -22.26 6.57
CA GLN A 276 1.12 -23.51 6.71
C GLN A 276 0.33 -24.76 6.30
N PRO A 277 -0.97 -24.89 6.61
CA PRO A 277 -1.79 -26.02 6.14
C PRO A 277 -1.79 -26.25 4.62
N PHE A 278 -1.42 -25.24 3.83
CA PHE A 278 -1.48 -25.24 2.37
C PHE A 278 -0.12 -25.20 1.69
N PHE A 279 0.98 -25.29 2.45
CA PHE A 279 2.32 -25.32 1.85
C PHE A 279 2.52 -26.60 1.05
N LYS A 280 3.05 -26.45 -0.17
CA LYS A 280 3.50 -27.61 -0.93
C LYS A 280 4.75 -28.20 -0.29
N THR A 281 4.67 -29.48 0.05
CA THR A 281 5.78 -30.28 0.56
C THR A 281 6.37 -31.16 -0.54
N LYS A 282 7.54 -31.74 -0.27
CA LYS A 282 8.18 -32.73 -1.13
C LYS A 282 8.29 -34.04 -0.36
N GLU A 283 7.63 -35.10 -0.83
CA GLU A 283 7.57 -36.38 -0.12
C GLU A 283 8.95 -36.95 0.30
N PRO A 284 10.02 -36.88 -0.52
CA PRO A 284 11.34 -37.32 -0.07
C PRO A 284 11.88 -36.53 1.13
N VAL A 285 11.55 -35.24 1.24
CA VAL A 285 11.94 -34.39 2.37
C VAL A 285 11.09 -34.73 3.60
N GLU A 286 9.79 -34.94 3.41
CA GLU A 286 8.89 -35.36 4.49
C GLU A 286 9.38 -36.64 5.15
N ARG A 287 9.89 -37.61 4.40
CA ARG A 287 10.43 -38.87 4.96
C ARG A 287 11.62 -38.66 5.91
N LEU A 288 12.32 -37.52 5.86
CA LEU A 288 13.45 -37.19 6.73
C LEU A 288 13.03 -36.59 8.09
N ILE A 289 11.78 -36.16 8.21
CA ILE A 289 11.25 -35.56 9.44
C ILE A 289 10.77 -36.66 10.39
N ALA A 290 11.12 -36.52 11.67
CA ALA A 290 10.70 -37.44 12.73
C ALA A 290 9.18 -37.49 12.85
N GLN A 291 8.63 -38.69 13.08
CA GLN A 291 7.17 -38.88 13.15
C GLN A 291 6.50 -38.00 14.22
N ALA A 292 7.15 -37.81 15.37
CA ALA A 292 6.63 -36.95 16.43
C ALA A 292 6.43 -35.49 15.98
N ILE A 293 7.33 -34.95 15.14
CA ILE A 293 7.22 -33.59 14.60
C ILE A 293 6.05 -33.52 13.60
N LYS A 294 5.90 -34.54 12.74
CA LYS A 294 4.77 -34.59 11.79
C LYS A 294 3.42 -34.68 12.50
N ASP A 295 3.35 -35.44 13.58
CA ASP A 295 2.13 -35.59 14.37
C ASP A 295 1.78 -34.26 15.07
N GLU A 296 2.78 -33.53 15.58
CA GLU A 296 2.61 -32.18 16.13
C GLU A 296 2.15 -31.18 15.06
N GLU A 297 2.82 -31.14 13.90
CA GLU A 297 2.45 -30.28 12.77
C GLU A 297 1.04 -30.58 12.28
N LYS A 298 0.65 -31.85 12.18
CA LYS A 298 -0.70 -32.26 11.80
C LYS A 298 -1.73 -31.76 12.82
N ALA A 299 -1.48 -31.93 14.11
CA ALA A 299 -2.37 -31.42 15.15
C ALA A 299 -2.49 -29.89 15.10
N HIS A 300 -1.38 -29.18 14.84
CA HIS A 300 -1.39 -27.74 14.66
C HIS A 300 -2.20 -27.31 13.44
N ILE A 301 -2.05 -28.00 12.30
CA ILE A 301 -2.83 -27.76 11.08
C ILE A 301 -4.33 -27.96 11.34
N ASP A 302 -4.72 -29.07 11.95
CA ASP A 302 -6.12 -29.37 12.24
C ASP A 302 -6.75 -28.28 13.14
N ASN A 303 -6.04 -27.88 14.19
CA ASN A 303 -6.46 -26.78 15.08
C ASN A 303 -6.59 -25.44 14.35
N THR A 304 -5.63 -25.13 13.47
CA THR A 304 -5.65 -23.91 12.65
C THR A 304 -6.85 -23.89 11.73
N LEU A 305 -7.20 -25.00 11.09
CA LEU A 305 -8.36 -25.09 10.20
C LEU A 305 -9.68 -24.92 10.96
N VAL A 306 -9.77 -25.40 12.20
CA VAL A 306 -10.91 -25.14 13.08
C VAL A 306 -10.99 -23.66 13.43
N LYS A 307 -9.89 -23.06 13.92
CA LYS A 307 -9.79 -21.63 14.23
C LYS A 307 -10.17 -20.76 13.04
N ALA A 308 -9.70 -21.08 11.84
CA ALA A 308 -10.03 -20.36 10.61
C ALA A 308 -11.53 -20.38 10.30
N LYS A 309 -12.19 -21.54 10.47
CA LYS A 309 -13.65 -21.66 10.30
C LYS A 309 -14.41 -20.85 11.35
N GLU A 310 -13.96 -20.85 12.60
CA GLU A 310 -14.58 -20.06 13.67
C GLU A 310 -14.47 -18.56 13.40
N VAL A 311 -13.28 -18.08 13.01
CA VAL A 311 -13.06 -16.68 12.61
C VAL A 311 -13.95 -16.32 11.42
N ALA A 312 -13.97 -17.13 10.37
CA ALA A 312 -14.84 -16.91 9.21
C ALA A 312 -16.32 -16.90 9.59
N LYS A 313 -16.76 -17.78 10.49
CA LYS A 313 -18.15 -17.81 10.98
C LYS A 313 -18.48 -16.58 11.83
N LYS A 314 -17.54 -16.07 12.64
CA LYS A 314 -17.70 -14.82 13.40
C LYS A 314 -17.87 -13.63 12.46
N LEU A 315 -17.04 -13.54 11.41
CA LEU A 315 -17.19 -12.52 10.36
C LEU A 315 -18.56 -12.60 9.67
N ALA A 316 -18.97 -13.81 9.26
CA ALA A 316 -20.27 -14.02 8.61
C ALA A 316 -21.46 -13.69 9.53
N LYS A 317 -21.38 -14.01 10.83
CA LYS A 317 -22.41 -13.65 11.82
C LYS A 317 -22.52 -12.13 12.03
N GLY A 318 -21.40 -11.41 11.94
CA GLY A 318 -21.36 -9.95 12.03
C GLY A 318 -21.71 -9.22 10.73
N ALA A 319 -21.81 -9.93 9.61
CA ALA A 319 -22.16 -9.34 8.32
C ALA A 319 -23.65 -9.02 8.24
N ARG A 320 -23.98 -7.82 7.76
CA ARG A 320 -25.37 -7.41 7.49
C ARG A 320 -25.91 -8.11 6.22
N PRO A 321 -27.24 -8.24 6.07
CA PRO A 321 -27.85 -8.73 4.84
C PRO A 321 -27.41 -7.91 3.62
N ILE A 322 -27.32 -8.55 2.45
CA ILE A 322 -26.87 -7.91 1.20
C ILE A 322 -27.71 -6.69 0.78
N THR A 323 -28.96 -6.60 1.25
CA THR A 323 -29.85 -5.46 1.03
C THR A 323 -29.58 -4.27 1.97
N ASN A 324 -28.68 -4.42 2.95
CA ASN A 324 -28.33 -3.40 3.94
C ASN A 324 -26.87 -3.53 4.41
N THR A 325 -25.94 -3.82 3.49
CA THR A 325 -24.51 -3.99 3.82
C THR A 325 -23.75 -2.68 3.96
N LEU A 326 -24.10 -1.67 3.16
CA LEU A 326 -23.43 -0.37 3.16
C LEU A 326 -23.81 0.46 4.39
N GLY A 327 -22.85 1.19 4.95
CA GLY A 327 -23.08 2.09 6.09
C GLY A 327 -23.79 3.38 5.66
N GLU A 328 -24.09 4.25 6.63
CA GLU A 328 -24.48 5.63 6.34
C GLU A 328 -23.36 6.31 5.52
N ALA A 329 -23.73 7.20 4.61
CA ALA A 329 -22.74 7.95 3.85
C ALA A 329 -21.83 8.74 4.82
N VAL A 330 -20.53 8.78 4.50
CA VAL A 330 -19.53 9.51 5.28
C VAL A 330 -18.83 10.51 4.38
N VAL A 331 -18.97 11.79 4.71
CA VAL A 331 -18.24 12.89 4.06
C VAL A 331 -16.86 13.05 4.68
N GLY A 332 -15.89 13.53 3.90
CA GLY A 332 -14.49 13.68 4.35
C GLY A 332 -13.61 12.45 4.11
N GLY A 333 -14.13 11.43 3.41
CA GLY A 333 -13.30 10.39 2.77
C GLY A 333 -12.73 9.30 3.68
N SER A 334 -12.94 9.35 5.00
CA SER A 334 -12.48 8.28 5.91
C SER A 334 -13.52 7.96 6.97
N SER A 335 -14.03 6.73 6.95
CA SER A 335 -15.01 6.29 7.93
C SER A 335 -14.41 6.10 9.33
N GLN A 336 -13.12 5.77 9.41
CA GLN A 336 -12.39 5.67 10.67
C GLN A 336 -11.94 7.04 11.17
N ALA A 337 -11.38 7.88 10.30
CA ALA A 337 -10.90 9.18 10.73
C ALA A 337 -12.05 10.17 10.96
N VAL A 338 -13.13 10.14 10.16
CA VAL A 338 -14.21 11.13 10.22
C VAL A 338 -15.48 10.55 10.81
N GLY A 339 -15.95 9.41 10.30
CA GLY A 339 -17.25 8.85 10.66
C GLY A 339 -17.40 8.55 12.16
N SER A 340 -16.44 7.80 12.73
CA SER A 340 -16.49 7.42 14.15
C SER A 340 -16.38 8.64 15.10
N PRO A 341 -15.41 9.57 14.93
CA PRO A 341 -15.38 10.79 15.74
C PRO A 341 -16.61 11.68 15.61
N THR A 342 -17.17 11.81 14.39
CA THR A 342 -18.43 12.55 14.16
C THR A 342 -19.57 11.95 14.97
N ASN A 343 -19.71 10.62 14.97
CA ASN A 343 -20.73 9.93 15.75
C ASN A 343 -20.53 10.08 17.26
N THR A 344 -19.29 10.10 17.76
CA THR A 344 -19.01 10.48 19.16
C THR A 344 -19.52 11.89 19.45
N GLY A 345 -19.25 12.85 18.57
CA GLY A 345 -19.78 14.22 18.68
C GLY A 345 -21.30 14.27 18.65
N ARG A 346 -21.95 13.55 17.73
CA ARG A 346 -23.43 13.47 17.64
C ARG A 346 -24.04 12.93 18.92
N ILE A 347 -23.50 11.87 19.51
CA ILE A 347 -24.02 11.34 20.77
C ILE A 347 -23.89 12.41 21.86
N ALA A 348 -22.76 13.11 21.93
CA ALA A 348 -22.56 14.20 22.89
C ALA A 348 -23.57 15.35 22.67
N HIS A 349 -23.87 15.69 21.42
CA HIS A 349 -24.86 16.72 21.08
C HIS A 349 -26.26 16.37 21.61
N TYR A 350 -26.73 15.15 21.37
CA TYR A 350 -28.06 14.73 21.80
C TYR A 350 -28.15 14.42 23.31
N LEU A 351 -27.00 14.28 24.00
CA LEU A 351 -26.93 14.31 25.46
C LEU A 351 -26.99 15.73 26.01
N ALA A 352 -26.43 16.69 25.28
CA ALA A 352 -26.28 18.06 25.71
C ALA A 352 -27.62 18.79 25.85
N LYS A 353 -27.67 19.68 26.84
CA LYS A 353 -28.78 20.59 27.10
C LYS A 353 -28.24 22.01 27.22
N GLY A 354 -29.08 22.98 26.93
CA GLY A 354 -28.68 24.39 26.93
C GLY A 354 -27.88 24.81 25.69
N LYS A 355 -27.41 26.07 25.71
CA LYS A 355 -26.65 26.67 24.62
C LYS A 355 -25.17 26.30 24.72
N ILE A 356 -24.63 25.73 23.65
CA ILE A 356 -23.22 25.34 23.54
C ILE A 356 -22.32 26.58 23.59
N LYS A 357 -21.29 26.52 24.45
CA LYS A 357 -20.26 27.57 24.59
C LYS A 357 -18.89 27.08 24.16
N LYS A 358 -18.57 25.82 24.48
CA LYS A 358 -17.27 25.22 24.18
C LYS A 358 -17.39 23.75 23.81
N VAL A 359 -16.60 23.31 22.85
CA VAL A 359 -16.40 21.90 22.50
C VAL A 359 -14.93 21.56 22.71
N LYS A 360 -14.66 20.59 23.59
CA LYS A 360 -13.34 20.00 23.80
C LYS A 360 -13.28 18.63 23.13
N ILE A 361 -12.25 18.42 22.31
CA ILE A 361 -12.03 17.22 21.50
C ILE A 361 -10.69 16.61 21.92
N GLU A 362 -10.71 15.39 22.44
CA GLU A 362 -9.51 14.62 22.79
C GLU A 362 -9.35 13.46 21.82
N LEU A 363 -8.21 13.37 21.16
CA LEU A 363 -7.93 12.37 20.12
C LEU A 363 -6.61 11.67 20.40
N TYR A 364 -6.61 10.34 20.27
CA TYR A 364 -5.37 9.55 20.30
C TYR A 364 -4.40 9.94 19.17
N PRO A 365 -3.10 9.58 19.24
CA PRO A 365 -2.08 10.18 18.38
C PRO A 365 -2.35 10.08 16.87
N GLU A 366 -2.91 8.97 16.39
CA GLU A 366 -3.23 8.78 14.97
C GLU A 366 -4.38 9.68 14.50
N LEU A 367 -5.45 9.83 15.29
CA LEU A 367 -6.54 10.74 14.96
C LEU A 367 -6.09 12.19 15.10
N PHE A 368 -5.28 12.51 16.11
CA PHE A 368 -4.74 13.86 16.28
C PHE A 368 -3.85 14.26 15.08
N ALA A 369 -3.06 13.33 14.54
CA ALA A 369 -2.30 13.56 13.31
C ALA A 369 -3.21 13.84 12.09
N ARG A 370 -4.43 13.28 12.06
CA ARG A 370 -5.44 13.45 11.00
C ARG A 370 -6.49 14.54 11.30
N ARG A 371 -6.22 15.43 12.25
CA ARG A 371 -7.16 16.47 12.72
C ARG A 371 -7.78 17.34 11.62
N GLY A 372 -7.07 17.57 10.51
CA GLY A 372 -7.56 18.36 9.38
C GLY A 372 -8.83 17.80 8.72
N ILE A 373 -9.03 16.48 8.74
CA ILE A 373 -10.23 15.86 8.17
C ILE A 373 -11.28 15.49 9.23
N ASN A 374 -10.87 15.27 10.49
CA ASN A 374 -11.79 14.76 11.51
C ASN A 374 -12.43 15.83 12.37
N VAL A 375 -11.75 16.93 12.66
CA VAL A 375 -12.28 18.01 13.50
C VAL A 375 -13.54 18.64 12.89
N PRO A 376 -13.61 18.93 11.58
CA PRO A 376 -14.85 19.39 10.97
C PRO A 376 -16.02 18.41 11.20
N GLY A 377 -15.75 17.11 11.06
CA GLY A 377 -16.71 16.03 11.34
C GLY A 377 -17.17 16.00 12.80
N VAL A 378 -16.24 16.07 13.75
CA VAL A 378 -16.57 16.13 15.17
C VAL A 378 -17.44 17.36 15.49
N LEU A 379 -17.07 18.53 14.98
CA LEU A 379 -17.79 19.77 15.25
C LEU A 379 -19.19 19.78 14.63
N MET A 380 -19.37 19.26 13.41
CA MET A 380 -20.71 19.22 12.81
C MET A 380 -21.64 18.29 13.59
N GLY A 381 -21.08 17.19 14.11
CA GLY A 381 -21.80 16.26 14.98
C GLY A 381 -22.10 16.86 16.34
N ALA A 382 -21.11 17.46 17.00
CA ALA A 382 -21.20 17.98 18.36
C ALA A 382 -22.03 19.26 18.47
N VAL A 383 -21.88 20.18 17.51
CA VAL A 383 -22.56 21.49 17.56
C VAL A 383 -23.95 21.43 16.96
N TYR A 384 -24.12 20.73 15.83
CA TYR A 384 -25.36 20.76 15.05
C TYR A 384 -26.12 19.43 15.02
N GLY A 385 -25.59 18.37 15.66
CA GLY A 385 -26.19 17.04 15.61
C GLY A 385 -26.18 16.41 14.21
N ALA A 386 -25.40 16.98 13.27
CA ALA A 386 -25.44 16.66 11.86
C ALA A 386 -24.95 15.24 11.58
N SER A 387 -25.57 14.57 10.62
CA SER A 387 -25.19 13.22 10.19
C SER A 387 -23.84 13.21 9.48
N THR A 388 -23.11 12.09 9.54
CA THR A 388 -21.89 11.89 8.74
C THR A 388 -22.11 12.05 7.23
N ALA A 389 -23.36 11.99 6.76
CA ALA A 389 -23.76 12.20 5.37
C ALA A 389 -23.91 13.68 4.98
N ASP A 390 -23.93 14.61 5.94
CA ASP A 390 -24.18 16.03 5.68
C ASP A 390 -22.91 16.73 5.16
N GLY A 391 -22.71 16.63 3.84
CA GLY A 391 -21.55 17.20 3.19
C GLY A 391 -21.60 18.71 3.03
N LYS A 392 -22.76 19.33 3.22
CA LYS A 392 -22.86 20.78 3.27
C LYS A 392 -22.33 21.26 4.62
N MET A 393 -22.83 20.69 5.71
CA MET A 393 -22.37 21.04 7.05
C MET A 393 -20.88 20.77 7.22
N TYR A 394 -20.36 19.65 6.71
CA TYR A 394 -18.92 19.35 6.78
C TYR A 394 -18.03 20.46 6.17
N LYS A 395 -18.50 21.14 5.11
CA LYS A 395 -17.76 22.23 4.45
C LYS A 395 -17.89 23.56 5.19
N GLU A 396 -19.05 23.83 5.76
CA GLU A 396 -19.40 25.14 6.34
C GLU A 396 -19.11 25.23 7.85
N VAL A 397 -19.00 24.08 8.55
CA VAL A 397 -18.97 24.01 10.02
C VAL A 397 -17.86 24.86 10.65
N MET A 398 -16.67 24.91 10.06
CA MET A 398 -15.55 25.67 10.63
C MET A 398 -15.88 27.17 10.69
N GLU A 399 -16.47 27.71 9.62
CA GLU A 399 -16.88 29.11 9.54
C GLU A 399 -18.08 29.40 10.47
N LEU A 400 -19.02 28.46 10.58
CA LEU A 400 -20.20 28.63 11.43
C LEU A 400 -19.84 28.64 12.93
N VAL A 401 -18.97 27.71 13.37
CA VAL A 401 -18.49 27.63 14.75
C VAL A 401 -17.75 28.91 15.15
N GLU A 402 -16.90 29.44 14.26
CA GLU A 402 -16.20 30.71 14.46
C GLU A 402 -17.17 31.89 14.56
N LYS A 403 -18.12 31.98 13.63
CA LYS A 403 -19.14 33.06 13.60
C LYS A 403 -20.03 33.06 14.85
N GLU A 404 -20.36 31.89 15.38
CA GLU A 404 -21.17 31.75 16.59
C GLU A 404 -20.37 31.95 17.88
N GLY A 405 -19.05 32.10 17.80
CA GLY A 405 -18.16 32.33 18.93
C GLY A 405 -18.03 31.12 19.86
N ILE A 406 -18.24 29.91 19.33
CA ILE A 406 -18.09 28.67 20.09
C ILE A 406 -16.60 28.36 20.25
N GLN A 407 -16.13 28.24 21.49
CA GLN A 407 -14.74 27.92 21.75
C GLN A 407 -14.45 26.45 21.41
N VAL A 408 -13.34 26.19 20.71
CA VAL A 408 -12.90 24.83 20.39
C VAL A 408 -11.53 24.57 21.02
N GLU A 409 -11.42 23.47 21.74
CA GLU A 409 -10.17 22.99 22.34
C GLU A 409 -9.86 21.60 21.80
N ILE A 410 -8.66 21.40 21.24
CA ILE A 410 -8.25 20.11 20.65
C ILE A 410 -7.01 19.63 21.40
N ILE A 411 -7.12 18.47 22.02
CA ILE A 411 -6.09 17.89 22.87
C ILE A 411 -5.66 16.53 22.32
N LYS A 412 -4.36 16.25 22.40
CA LYS A 412 -3.81 14.94 22.12
C LYS A 412 -3.92 14.08 23.38
N ASP A 413 -4.59 12.94 23.27
CA ASP A 413 -4.60 11.87 24.28
C ASP A 413 -3.56 10.81 23.88
N GLU A 414 -2.88 10.17 24.83
CA GLU A 414 -1.91 9.11 24.53
C GLU A 414 -2.56 7.72 24.56
N GLU A 415 -3.78 7.59 25.08
CA GLU A 415 -4.47 6.32 25.17
C GLU A 415 -4.92 5.83 23.78
N TYR A 416 -4.54 4.59 23.44
CA TYR A 416 -4.75 4.02 22.12
C TYR A 416 -6.23 3.98 21.74
N GLN A 417 -6.54 4.49 20.54
CA GLN A 417 -7.89 4.54 19.93
C GLN A 417 -8.92 5.44 20.62
N VAL A 418 -8.54 6.21 21.64
CA VAL A 418 -9.48 7.12 22.32
C VAL A 418 -9.94 8.27 21.44
N GLN A 419 -11.23 8.53 21.51
CA GLN A 419 -11.86 9.75 21.04
C GLN A 419 -12.87 10.20 22.10
N ARG A 420 -12.64 11.37 22.70
CA ARG A 420 -13.55 11.97 23.69
C ARG A 420 -14.04 13.31 23.19
N VAL A 421 -15.35 13.54 23.28
CA VAL A 421 -15.96 14.82 22.95
C VAL A 421 -16.70 15.32 24.18
N THR A 422 -16.33 16.51 24.63
CA THR A 422 -16.96 17.20 25.76
C THR A 422 -17.58 18.48 25.26
N ILE A 423 -18.85 18.69 25.58
CA ILE A 423 -19.64 19.89 25.26
C ILE A 423 -19.94 20.60 26.58
N GLU A 424 -19.46 21.83 26.69
CA GLU A 424 -19.78 22.74 27.80
C GLU A 424 -20.87 23.70 27.34
N THR A 425 -21.95 23.77 28.12
CA THR A 425 -23.11 24.62 27.87
C THR A 425 -23.37 25.55 29.05
N ASP A 426 -24.41 26.37 28.98
CA ASP A 426 -24.94 27.09 30.15
C ASP A 426 -25.68 26.21 31.16
N GLU A 427 -26.07 24.99 30.81
CA GLU A 427 -26.78 24.06 31.68
C GLU A 427 -25.90 22.94 32.26
N GLY A 428 -24.66 22.79 31.78
CA GLY A 428 -23.72 21.82 32.34
C GLY A 428 -22.62 21.39 31.39
N THR A 429 -22.05 20.22 31.68
CA THR A 429 -21.00 19.60 30.87
C THR A 429 -21.42 18.19 30.50
N PHE A 430 -21.36 17.89 29.21
CA PHE A 430 -21.81 16.65 28.62
C PHE A 430 -20.65 16.02 27.88
N MET A 431 -20.45 14.73 28.05
CA MET A 431 -19.22 14.09 27.59
C MET A 431 -19.52 12.69 27.08
N VAL A 432 -18.84 12.31 25.99
CA VAL A 432 -18.85 10.95 25.46
C VAL A 432 -17.42 10.50 25.31
N ASP A 433 -17.10 9.40 25.99
CA ASP A 433 -15.81 8.71 25.91
C ASP A 433 -15.95 7.42 25.10
N ALA A 434 -15.22 7.32 24.00
CA ALA A 434 -15.31 6.20 23.08
C ALA A 434 -13.95 5.72 22.55
N LEU A 435 -13.92 4.48 22.06
CA LEU A 435 -12.83 3.95 21.26
C LEU A 435 -13.24 3.88 19.78
N ASN A 436 -12.36 4.35 18.90
CA ASN A 436 -12.56 4.32 17.45
C ASN A 436 -12.49 2.87 16.91
N ARG A 437 -13.43 2.49 16.03
CA ARG A 437 -13.52 1.14 15.44
C ARG A 437 -13.75 1.11 13.93
N GLY A 438 -13.59 2.27 13.25
CA GLY A 438 -13.77 2.38 11.81
C GLY A 438 -15.20 2.14 11.33
N GLY A 439 -15.53 2.55 10.11
CA GLY A 439 -16.88 2.31 9.57
C GLY A 439 -17.99 3.15 10.22
N GLY A 440 -17.66 4.26 10.89
CA GLY A 440 -18.62 5.04 11.70
C GLY A 440 -18.99 4.41 13.05
N ARG A 441 -18.35 3.29 13.42
CA ARG A 441 -18.63 2.50 14.61
C ARG A 441 -17.71 2.91 15.77
N LEU A 442 -18.16 2.70 17.00
CA LEU A 442 -17.39 3.03 18.21
C LEU A 442 -17.68 2.07 19.36
N VAL A 443 -16.73 1.93 20.29
CA VAL A 443 -16.98 1.36 21.62
C VAL A 443 -17.35 2.52 22.53
N LEU A 444 -18.53 2.50 23.14
CA LEU A 444 -18.90 3.49 24.14
C LEU A 444 -18.37 3.08 25.51
N ARG A 445 -17.35 3.79 26.00
CA ARG A 445 -16.72 3.50 27.30
C ARG A 445 -17.50 4.13 28.45
N ASP A 446 -17.80 5.42 28.32
CA ASP A 446 -18.51 6.19 29.32
C ASP A 446 -19.22 7.40 28.69
N ALA A 447 -20.20 7.97 29.40
CA ALA A 447 -20.81 9.23 29.03
C ALA A 447 -21.41 9.96 30.24
N THR A 448 -21.37 11.29 30.20
CA THR A 448 -21.99 12.17 31.21
C THR A 448 -23.17 12.92 30.58
N PRO A 449 -24.37 12.90 31.21
CA PRO A 449 -24.67 12.40 32.56
C PRO A 449 -24.93 10.89 32.69
N SER A 450 -25.24 10.18 31.61
CA SER A 450 -25.53 8.73 31.65
C SER A 450 -25.02 8.01 30.40
N LYS A 451 -24.34 6.89 30.64
CA LYS A 451 -23.93 5.95 29.60
C LYS A 451 -25.13 5.25 28.96
N GLU A 452 -26.15 4.89 29.74
CA GLU A 452 -27.37 4.26 29.23
C GLU A 452 -28.10 5.18 28.25
N ASP A 453 -28.23 6.46 28.57
CA ASP A 453 -28.84 7.45 27.68
C ASP A 453 -28.04 7.59 26.37
N ALA A 454 -26.71 7.60 26.47
CA ALA A 454 -25.83 7.63 25.31
C ALA A 454 -26.00 6.39 24.41
N VAL A 455 -26.21 5.19 24.99
CA VAL A 455 -26.55 3.97 24.24
C VAL A 455 -27.89 4.11 23.53
N GLN A 456 -28.91 4.65 24.20
CA GLN A 456 -30.23 4.86 23.59
C GLN A 456 -30.18 5.86 22.43
N ILE A 457 -29.43 6.95 22.60
CA ILE A 457 -29.17 7.94 21.56
C ILE A 457 -28.46 7.28 20.37
N ALA A 458 -27.39 6.52 20.62
CA ALA A 458 -26.66 5.83 19.55
C ALA A 458 -27.60 4.92 18.74
N ASN A 459 -28.41 4.10 19.41
CA ASN A 459 -29.39 3.24 18.75
C ASN A 459 -30.43 4.02 17.94
N LYS A 460 -30.96 5.13 18.47
CA LYS A 460 -31.92 5.99 17.78
C LYS A 460 -31.32 6.65 16.53
N LEU A 461 -30.03 6.99 16.59
CA LEU A 461 -29.29 7.58 15.47
C LEU A 461 -28.78 6.54 14.46
N GLY A 462 -28.99 5.23 14.72
CA GLY A 462 -28.45 4.15 13.88
C GLY A 462 -26.93 3.98 13.99
N ILE A 463 -26.30 4.53 15.05
CA ILE A 463 -24.87 4.42 15.31
C ILE A 463 -24.59 3.04 15.88
N VAL A 464 -23.74 2.28 15.19
CA VAL A 464 -23.39 0.92 15.60
C VAL A 464 -22.34 0.96 16.72
N LEU A 465 -22.76 0.53 17.92
CA LEU A 465 -21.87 0.28 19.04
C LEU A 465 -21.26 -1.13 18.93
N VAL A 466 -19.96 -1.23 19.20
CA VAL A 466 -19.26 -2.52 19.24
C VAL A 466 -18.65 -2.77 20.61
N GLU A 467 -18.42 -4.05 20.93
CA GLU A 467 -17.75 -4.45 22.17
C GLU A 467 -16.26 -4.10 22.13
N ALA A 468 -15.69 -3.85 23.32
CA ALA A 468 -14.32 -3.37 23.51
C ALA A 468 -13.26 -4.31 22.96
#